data_AF-A0A2H0LR96-F1
#
_entry.id   AF-A0A2H0LR96-F1
#
_cell.length_a   1.000
_cell.length_b   1.000
_cell.length_c   1.000
_cell.angle_alpha   90.00
_cell.angle_beta   90.00
_cell.angle_gamma   90.00
#
_symmetry.space_group_name_H-M   'P 1'
#
loop_
_entity.id
_entity.type
_entity.pdbx_description
1 polymer ?
#
loop_
_entity_poly.entity_id
_entity_poly.type
_entity_poly.pdbx_seq_one_letter_code
_entity_poly.pdbx_strand_id
1 'polypeptide(L)' 'MSQYAVVLVGVMIIAVLGPAIVIAVVGFATIKALGRNPSAAPKIFTGVILMLVFAEATSVIALLVIFQLFGQ' A
#
# COMPACT_ATOMS: atom_id res chain seq x y z
N MET A 1 -23.43 15.28 9.07
CA MET A 1 -22.02 15.57 8.75
C MET A 1 -21.04 14.82 9.66
N SER A 2 -21.17 14.85 11.00
CA SER A 2 -20.21 14.17 11.90
C SER A 2 -20.18 12.63 11.77
N GLN A 3 -21.31 11.96 11.59
CA GLN A 3 -21.37 10.50 11.48
C GLN A 3 -20.66 9.97 10.22
N TYR A 4 -20.81 10.65 9.08
CA TYR A 4 -20.11 10.29 7.83
C TYR A 4 -18.60 10.47 7.97
N ALA A 5 -18.15 11.52 8.68
CA ALA A 5 -16.72 11.75 8.91
C ALA A 5 -16.07 10.56 9.65
N VAL A 6 -16.73 10.01 10.67
CA VAL A 6 -16.20 8.85 11.42
C VAL A 6 -16.10 7.61 10.53
N VAL A 7 -17.13 7.36 9.71
CA VAL A 7 -17.11 6.22 8.77
C VAL A 7 -16.00 6.38 7.73
N LEU A 8 -15.86 7.58 7.14
CA LEU A 8 -14.83 7.87 6.15
C LEU A 8 -13.42 7.65 6.73
N VAL A 9 -13.14 8.20 7.91
CA VAL A 9 -11.86 8.02 8.58
C VAL A 9 -11.60 6.53 8.88
N GLY A 10 -12.62 5.80 9.35
CA GLY A 10 -12.50 4.36 9.62
C GLY A 10 -12.14 3.56 8.36
N VAL A 11 -12.84 3.80 7.24
CA VAL A 11 -12.56 3.10 5.98
C VAL A 11 -11.21 3.51 5.41
N MET A 12 -10.82 4.79 5.48
CA MET A 12 -9.50 5.25 5.03
C MET A 12 -8.37 4.54 5.77
N ILE A 13 -8.46 4.40 7.09
CA ILE A 13 -7.45 3.70 7.90
C ILE A 13 -7.34 2.23 7.46
N ILE A 14 -8.47 1.56 7.27
CA ILE A 14 -8.49 0.15 6.84
C ILE A 14 -7.90 0.01 5.43
N ALA A 15 -8.25 0.91 4.52
CA ALA A 15 -7.81 0.90 3.13
C ALA A 15 -6.28 0.99 3.01
N VAL A 16 -5.63 1.83 3.83
CA VAL A 16 -4.18 2.01 3.79
C VAL A 16 -3.41 0.99 4.64
N LEU A 17 -4.05 0.38 5.64
CA LEU A 17 -3.37 -0.53 6.58
C LEU A 17 -2.83 -1.78 5.87
N GLY A 18 -3.60 -2.37 4.95
CA GLY A 18 -3.16 -3.54 4.19
C GLY A 18 -1.88 -3.25 3.39
N PRO A 19 -1.88 -2.24 2.51
CA PRO A 19 -0.69 -1.87 1.74
C PRO A 19 0.48 -1.42 2.60
N ALA A 20 0.24 -0.72 3.73
CA ALA A 20 1.29 -0.37 4.69
C ALA A 20 2.01 -1.60 5.27
N ILE A 21 1.26 -2.66 5.60
CA ILE A 21 1.82 -3.94 6.06
C ILE A 21 2.65 -4.60 4.95
N VAL A 22 2.14 -4.60 3.72
CA VAL A 22 2.87 -5.14 2.57
C VAL A 22 4.20 -4.39 2.36
N ILE A 23 4.17 -3.06 2.42
CA ILE A 23 5.37 -2.21 2.32
C ILE A 23 6.38 -2.57 3.42
N ALA A 24 5.94 -2.72 4.67
CA ALA A 24 6.82 -3.05 5.79
C ALA A 24 7.50 -4.42 5.59
N VAL A 25 6.73 -5.45 5.22
CA VAL A 25 7.24 -6.81 5.00
C VAL A 25 8.17 -6.88 3.80
N VAL A 26 7.76 -6.31 2.66
CA VAL A 26 8.56 -6.31 1.43
C VAL A 26 9.83 -5.49 1.62
N GLY A 27 9.76 -4.34 2.29
CA GLY A 27 10.92 -3.51 2.61
C GLY A 27 11.93 -4.27 3.47
N PHE A 28 11.48 -4.91 4.54
CA PHE A 28 12.34 -5.75 5.38
C PHE A 28 13.01 -6.90 4.60
N ALA A 29 12.23 -7.63 3.80
CA ALA A 29 12.74 -8.73 2.99
C ALA A 29 13.75 -8.23 1.94
N THR A 30 13.50 -7.07 1.34
CA THR A 30 14.39 -6.42 0.35
C THR A 30 15.72 -6.07 0.98
N ILE A 31 15.73 -5.39 2.13
CA ILE A 31 16.96 -5.01 2.84
C ILE A 31 17.77 -6.26 3.20
N LYS A 32 17.11 -7.32 3.72
CA LYS A 32 17.77 -8.57 4.06
C LYS A 32 18.37 -9.29 2.84
N ALA A 33 17.67 -9.29 1.71
CA ALA A 33 18.15 -9.91 0.48
C ALA A 33 19.37 -9.16 -0.09
N LEU A 34 19.31 -7.82 -0.14
CA LEU A 34 20.40 -6.98 -0.64
C LEU A 34 21.63 -7.02 0.27
N GLY A 35 21.45 -7.09 1.58
CA GLY A 35 22.55 -7.27 2.52
C GLY A 35 23.31 -8.59 2.32
N ARG A 36 22.66 -9.62 1.77
CA ARG A 36 23.31 -10.91 1.44
C ARG A 36 23.94 -10.92 0.05
N ASN A 37 23.36 -10.20 -0.91
CA ASN A 37 23.89 -10.11 -2.27
C ASN A 37 23.56 -8.75 -2.91
N PRO A 38 24.46 -7.76 -2.78
CA PRO A 38 24.24 -6.42 -3.33
C PRO A 38 24.12 -6.41 -4.86
N SER A 39 24.79 -7.34 -5.56
CA SER A 39 24.75 -7.41 -7.03
C SER A 39 23.38 -7.82 -7.59
N ALA A 40 22.47 -8.36 -6.76
CA ALA A 40 21.10 -8.69 -7.15
C ALA A 40 20.14 -7.49 -7.15
N ALA A 41 20.60 -6.29 -6.77
CA ALA A 41 19.77 -5.09 -6.61
C ALA A 41 18.85 -4.78 -7.81
N PRO A 42 19.34 -4.75 -9.07
CA PRO A 42 18.49 -4.41 -10.21
C PRO A 42 17.28 -5.35 -10.34
N LYS A 43 17.51 -6.66 -10.19
CA LYS A 43 16.46 -7.67 -10.31
C LYS A 43 15.46 -7.63 -9.15
N ILE A 44 15.94 -7.38 -7.93
CA ILE A 44 15.10 -7.28 -6.74
C ILE A 44 14.20 -6.04 -6.82
N PHE A 45 14.76 -4.87 -7.14
CA PHE A 45 14.00 -3.63 -7.19
C PHE A 45 12.90 -3.65 -8.25
N THR A 46 13.14 -4.25 -9.43
CA THR A 46 12.08 -4.42 -10.43
C THR A 46 10.87 -5.19 -9.88
N GLY A 47 11.11 -6.31 -9.18
CA GLY A 47 10.04 -7.10 -8.58
C GLY A 47 9.34 -6.38 -7.42
N VAL A 48 10.11 -5.68 -6.58
CA VAL A 48 9.58 -4.91 -5.45
C VAL A 48 8.69 -3.77 -5.92
N ILE A 49 9.12 -2.99 -6.91
CA ILE A 49 8.33 -1.89 -7.47
C ILE A 49 6.98 -2.41 -7.96
N LEU A 50 6.97 -3.51 -8.72
CA LEU A 50 5.73 -4.10 -9.22
C LEU A 50 4.80 -4.54 -8.08
N MET A 51 5.33 -5.20 -7.05
CA MET A 51 4.54 -5.59 -5.88
C MET A 51 3.95 -4.39 -5.13
N LEU A 52 4.75 -3.35 -4.90
CA LEU A 52 4.30 -2.15 -4.21
C LEU A 52 3.24 -1.38 -5.01
N VAL A 53 3.39 -1.30 -6.33
CA VAL A 53 2.37 -0.71 -7.21
C VAL A 53 1.05 -1.46 -7.13
N PHE A 54 1.07 -2.80 -7.14
CA PHE A 54 -0.16 -3.58 -6.96
C PHE A 54 -0.76 -3.43 -5.57
N ALA A 55 0.07 -3.36 -4.52
CA ALA A 55 -0.41 -3.11 -3.16
C ALA A 55 -1.11 -1.74 -3.09
N GLU A 56 -0.46 -0.69 -3.57
CA GLU A 56 -1.04 0.66 -3.57
C GLU A 56 -2.28 0.79 -4.47
N ALA A 57 -2.36 0.04 -5.57
CA ALA A 57 -3.55 0.03 -6.41
C ALA A 57 -4.80 -0.38 -5.62
N THR A 58 -4.67 -1.26 -4.62
CA THR A 58 -5.81 -1.63 -3.76
C THR A 58 -6.27 -0.47 -2.87
N SER A 59 -5.36 0.30 -2.28
CA SER A 59 -5.67 1.53 -1.55
C SER A 59 -6.38 2.54 -2.45
N VAL A 60 -5.85 2.78 -3.64
CA VAL A 60 -6.38 3.77 -4.59
C VAL A 60 -7.80 3.40 -5.02
N ILE A 61 -8.05 2.13 -5.37
CA ILE A 61 -9.40 1.67 -5.74
C ILE A 61 -10.38 1.87 -4.57
N ALA A 62 -9.99 1.53 -3.34
CA ALA A 62 -10.82 1.74 -2.17
C ALA A 62 -11.15 3.23 -1.96
N LEU A 63 -10.16 4.12 -2.07
CA LEU A 63 -10.37 5.56 -1.96
C LEU A 63 -11.27 6.12 -3.07
N LEU A 64 -11.14 5.62 -4.31
CA LEU A 64 -12.01 6.02 -5.42
C LEU A 64 -13.47 5.61 -5.19
N VAL A 65 -13.72 4.40 -4.68
CA VAL A 65 -15.07 3.95 -4.33
C VAL A 65 -15.66 4.84 -3.23
N ILE A 66 -14.89 5.17 -2.20
CA ILE A 66 -15.32 6.08 -1.13
C ILE A 66 -15.66 7.46 -1.70
N PHE A 67 -14.78 8.01 -2.54
CA PHE A 67 -15.02 9.30 -3.19
C PHE A 67 -16.30 9.28 -4.03
N GLN A 68 -16.53 8.22 -4.80
CA GLN A 68 -17.75 8.08 -5.61
C GLN A 68 -19.02 8.00 -4.76
N LEU A 69 -18.95 7.36 -3.59
CA LEU A 69 -20.11 7.19 -2.71
C LEU A 69 -20.46 8.46 -1.91
N PHE A 70 -19.46 9.27 -1.54
CA PHE A 70 -19.62 10.38 -0.60
C PHE A 70 -19.21 11.76 -1.14
N GLY A 71 -18.68 11.84 -2.36
CA GLY A 71 -18.14 13.07 -2.96
C GLY A 71 -19.20 14.01 -3.56
N GLN A 72 -20.40 14.04 -3.00
CA GLN A 72 -21.46 15.01 -3.38
C GLN A 72 -21.18 16.40 -2.83
#